data_AF-A0A8J6M1E4-F1
#
_entry.id   AF-A0A8J6M1E4-F1
#
_cell.length_a   1.000
_cell.length_b   1.000
_cell.length_c   1.000
_cell.angle_alpha   90.00
_cell.angle_beta   90.00
_cell.angle_gamma   90.00
#
_symmetry.space_group_name_H-M   'P 1'
#
loop_
_entity.id
_entity.type
_entity.pdbx_description
1 polymer ?
#
loop_
_entity_poly.entity_id
_entity_poly.type
_entity_poly.pdbx_seq_one_letter_code
_entity_poly.pdbx_strand_id
1 'polypeptide(L)'
;MMMASIVTLPVLVFTMCLGLLPIALLVVLQVFLCRKSGKLGLILPILSLLLSFALTSVALINCVTPASASSMVTVDENGNVVEEVLPQPEFYPPTGGEIAALIALFLTCNIPTAAFGGIWLYYKNRRDFQDGLRKMNIQDLE
;
A
#
# COMPACT_ATOMS: atom_id res chain seq x y z
N MET A 1 7.08 -36.60 -5.89
CA MET A 1 6.23 -35.49 -6.36
C MET A 1 4.90 -35.39 -5.58
N MET A 2 4.23 -36.51 -5.25
CA MET A 2 2.95 -36.49 -4.51
C MET A 2 3.06 -35.99 -3.04
N MET A 3 4.14 -36.33 -2.32
CA MET A 3 4.42 -35.82 -0.95
C MET A 3 4.60 -34.29 -0.90
N ALA A 4 5.19 -33.70 -1.95
CA ALA A 4 5.31 -32.25 -2.05
C ALA A 4 3.93 -31.58 -2.20
N SER A 5 3.01 -32.18 -2.97
CA SER A 5 1.63 -31.68 -3.16
C SER A 5 0.78 -31.76 -1.88
N ILE A 6 0.91 -32.85 -1.11
CA ILE A 6 0.17 -33.05 0.14
C ILE A 6 0.59 -32.06 1.23
N VAL A 7 1.87 -31.66 1.26
CA VAL A 7 2.38 -30.68 2.24
C VAL A 7 2.24 -29.24 1.74
N THR A 8 2.35 -28.98 0.43
CA THR A 8 2.24 -27.62 -0.12
C THR A 8 0.84 -27.04 0.01
N LEU A 9 -0.22 -27.84 -0.13
CA LEU A 9 -1.59 -27.34 0.01
C LEU A 9 -1.90 -26.80 1.42
N PRO A 10 -1.66 -27.54 2.52
CA PRO A 10 -1.86 -26.99 3.87
C PRO A 10 -0.90 -25.85 4.19
N VAL A 11 0.33 -25.87 3.67
CA VAL A 11 1.27 -24.74 3.82
C VAL A 11 0.75 -23.48 3.12
N LEU A 12 0.18 -23.61 1.92
CA LEU A 12 -0.43 -22.49 1.18
C LEU A 12 -1.65 -21.92 1.91
N VAL A 13 -2.54 -22.78 2.41
CA VAL A 13 -3.70 -22.33 3.20
C VAL A 13 -3.24 -21.64 4.48
N PHE A 14 -2.24 -22.18 5.15
CA PHE A 14 -1.68 -21.59 6.36
C PHE A 14 -1.04 -20.23 6.10
N THR A 15 -0.29 -20.06 5.00
CA THR A 15 0.32 -18.77 4.63
C THR A 15 -0.75 -17.74 4.25
N MET A 16 -1.82 -18.15 3.56
CA MET A 16 -2.98 -17.28 3.29
C MET A 16 -3.67 -16.85 4.59
N CYS A 17 -3.94 -17.77 5.51
CA CYS A 17 -4.52 -17.44 6.82
C CYS A 17 -3.63 -16.49 7.64
N LEU A 18 -2.32 -16.74 7.67
CA LEU A 18 -1.37 -15.86 8.33
C LEU A 18 -1.34 -14.46 7.69
N GLY A 19 -1.52 -14.35 6.37
CA GLY A 19 -1.63 -13.07 5.67
C GLY A 19 -2.93 -12.30 5.97
N LEU A 20 -4.03 -12.99 6.27
CA LEU A 20 -5.30 -12.37 6.66
C LEU A 20 -5.30 -11.86 8.11
N LEU A 21 -4.52 -12.50 8.99
CA LEU A 21 -4.41 -12.12 10.41
C LEU A 21 -4.03 -10.64 10.64
N PRO A 22 -2.96 -10.08 10.02
CA PRO A 22 -2.63 -8.67 10.21
C PRO A 22 -3.73 -7.75 9.66
N ILE A 23 -4.42 -8.13 8.58
CA ILE A 23 -5.52 -7.33 8.01
C ILE A 23 -6.68 -7.26 9.02
N ALA A 24 -7.08 -8.40 9.59
CA ALA A 24 -8.11 -8.44 10.63
C ALA A 24 -7.72 -7.61 11.86
N LEU A 25 -6.46 -7.68 12.28
CA LEU A 25 -5.94 -6.87 13.40
C LEU A 25 -6.02 -5.37 13.10
N LEU A 26 -5.67 -4.94 11.88
CA LEU A 26 -5.77 -3.56 11.43
C LEU A 26 -7.22 -3.06 11.41
N VAL A 27 -8.18 -3.90 10.98
CA VAL A 27 -9.61 -3.57 11.02
C VAL A 27 -10.08 -3.37 12.46
N VAL A 28 -9.74 -4.28 13.37
CA VAL A 28 -10.11 -4.17 14.79
C VAL A 28 -9.47 -2.92 15.42
N LEU A 29 -8.19 -2.67 15.13
CA LEU A 29 -7.47 -1.48 15.57
C LEU A 29 -8.14 -0.21 15.05
N GLN A 30 -8.61 -0.20 13.80
CA GLN A 30 -9.33 0.93 13.22
C GLN A 30 -10.64 1.24 13.92
N VAL A 31 -11.44 0.20 14.16
CA VAL A 31 -12.70 0.34 14.90
C VAL A 31 -12.41 0.85 16.31
N PHE A 32 -11.36 0.34 16.96
CA PHE A 32 -10.93 0.78 18.28
C PHE A 32 -10.49 2.25 18.31
N LEU A 33 -9.63 2.67 17.37
CA LEU A 33 -9.17 4.05 17.23
C LEU A 33 -10.33 5.00 16.94
N CYS A 34 -11.25 4.61 16.06
CA CYS A 34 -12.47 5.35 15.76
C CYS A 34 -13.35 5.52 16.99
N ARG A 35 -13.46 4.49 17.85
CA ARG A 35 -14.22 4.56 19.11
C ARG A 35 -13.53 5.44 20.16
N LYS A 36 -12.20 5.44 20.23
CA LYS A 36 -11.44 6.22 21.21
C LYS A 36 -11.44 7.72 20.92
N SER A 37 -11.15 8.14 19.68
CA SER A 37 -11.28 9.55 19.30
C SER A 37 -11.41 9.73 17.80
N GLY A 38 -12.20 10.72 17.38
CA GLY A 38 -12.41 11.00 15.96
C GLY A 38 -11.13 11.42 15.24
N LYS A 39 -10.12 11.93 15.94
CA LYS A 39 -8.84 12.29 15.33
C LYS A 39 -7.94 11.08 15.14
N LEU A 40 -7.95 10.12 16.08
CA LEU A 40 -7.10 8.93 16.01
C LEU A 40 -7.59 7.92 14.98
N GLY A 41 -8.90 7.80 14.74
CA GLY A 41 -9.41 6.96 13.63
C GLY A 41 -9.01 7.47 12.25
N LEU A 42 -8.68 8.76 12.11
CA LEU A 42 -8.26 9.37 10.84
C LEU A 42 -6.73 9.31 10.63
N ILE A 43 -5.95 9.00 11.66
CA ILE A 43 -4.49 8.98 11.51
C ILE A 43 -4.04 7.80 10.65
N LEU A 44 -4.68 6.64 10.81
CA LEU A 44 -4.27 5.41 10.14
C LEU A 44 -4.60 5.40 8.63
N PRO A 45 -5.78 5.86 8.15
CA PRO A 45 -6.03 6.03 6.72
C PRO A 45 -5.18 7.13 6.08
N ILE A 46 -4.89 8.23 6.79
CA ILE A 46 -3.97 9.27 6.25
C ILE A 46 -2.56 8.70 6.12
N LEU A 47 -2.07 8.00 7.15
CA LEU A 47 -0.74 7.40 7.13
C LEU A 47 -0.61 6.35 6.02
N SER A 48 -1.63 5.52 5.80
CA SER A 48 -1.62 4.52 4.73
C SER A 48 -1.65 5.15 3.33
N LEU A 49 -2.34 6.28 3.16
CA LEU A 49 -2.33 7.06 1.92
C LEU A 49 -0.95 7.65 1.64
N LEU A 50 -0.33 8.28 2.65
CA LEU A 50 1.02 8.85 2.54
C LEU A 50 2.07 7.78 2.23
N LEU A 51 2.00 6.63 2.91
CA LEU A 51 2.89 5.51 2.66
C LEU A 51 2.69 4.95 1.24
N SER A 52 1.44 4.79 0.80
CA SER A 52 1.15 4.32 -0.56
C SER A 52 1.67 5.29 -1.61
N PHE A 53 1.50 6.60 -1.41
CA PHE A 53 2.04 7.63 -2.29
C PHE A 53 3.57 7.57 -2.38
N ALA A 54 4.26 7.45 -1.24
CA ALA A 54 5.71 7.31 -1.19
C ALA A 54 6.21 6.03 -1.89
N LEU A 55 5.50 4.91 -1.76
CA LEU A 55 5.86 3.68 -2.46
C LEU A 55 5.62 3.79 -3.97
N THR A 56 4.50 4.41 -4.39
CA THR A 56 4.24 4.63 -5.82
C THR A 56 5.16 5.65 -6.46
N SER A 57 5.66 6.64 -5.73
CA SER A 57 6.67 7.57 -6.25
C SER A 57 8.01 6.86 -6.47
N VAL A 58 8.41 5.98 -5.56
CA VAL A 58 9.59 5.11 -5.76
C VAL A 58 9.38 4.16 -6.94
N ALA A 59 8.21 3.53 -7.07
CA ALA A 59 7.90 2.66 -8.20
C ALA A 59 7.95 3.41 -9.54
N LEU A 60 7.46 4.65 -9.58
CA LEU A 60 7.54 5.52 -10.76
C LEU A 60 9.00 5.84 -11.11
N ILE A 61 9.85 6.18 -10.13
CA ILE A 61 11.29 6.42 -10.34
C ILE A 61 11.96 5.18 -10.95
N ASN A 62 11.67 3.98 -10.43
CA ASN A 62 12.22 2.74 -10.97
C ASN A 62 11.71 2.39 -12.38
N CYS A 63 10.53 2.88 -12.77
CA CYS A 63 9.99 2.71 -14.12
C CYS A 63 10.68 3.63 -15.15
N VAL A 64 11.03 4.85 -14.76
CA VAL A 64 11.65 5.85 -15.65
C VAL A 64 13.18 5.79 -15.68
N THR A 65 13.75 5.14 -14.66
CA THR A 65 15.17 4.81 -14.55
C THR A 65 15.26 3.36 -14.13
N PRO A 66 15.09 2.40 -15.07
CA PRO A 66 15.36 1.01 -14.75
C PRO A 66 16.80 0.93 -14.24
N ALA A 67 17.00 0.22 -13.13
CA ALA A 67 18.33 0.02 -12.56
C ALA A 67 19.21 -0.76 -13.56
N SER A 68 19.83 -0.06 -14.50
CA SER A 68 20.84 -0.58 -15.40
C SER A 68 22.16 -0.69 -14.63
N ALA A 69 22.22 -1.67 -13.73
CA ALA A 69 23.47 -2.22 -13.23
C ALA A 69 23.67 -3.62 -13.84
N SER A 70 23.78 -3.67 -15.16
CA SER A 70 24.42 -4.77 -15.84
C SER A 70 25.64 -4.18 -16.52
N SER A 71 26.82 -4.38 -15.94
CA SER A 71 28.06 -4.02 -16.60
C SER A 71 28.17 -4.88 -17.87
N MET A 72 28.13 -4.23 -19.03
CA MET A 72 28.42 -4.92 -20.27
C MET A 72 29.94 -4.93 -20.42
N VAL A 73 30.55 -6.08 -20.16
CA VAL A 73 31.98 -6.30 -20.40
C VAL A 73 32.18 -6.46 -21.90
N THR A 74 32.80 -5.48 -22.56
CA THR A 74 33.25 -5.65 -23.94
C THR A 74 34.58 -6.40 -23.92
N VAL A 75 34.61 -7.56 -24.59
CA VAL A 75 35.82 -8.39 -24.76
C VAL A 75 36.33 -8.15 -26.17
N ASP A 76 37.60 -7.74 -26.29
CA ASP A 76 38.28 -7.54 -27.57
C ASP A 76 38.53 -8.89 -28.29
N GLU A 77 38.81 -8.88 -29.60
CA GLU A 77 39.08 -10.08 -30.42
C GLU A 77 40.21 -10.96 -29.85
N ASN A 78 41.06 -10.40 -29.00
CA ASN A 78 42.18 -11.07 -28.34
C ASN A 78 41.84 -11.62 -26.93
N GLY A 79 40.58 -11.55 -26.48
CA GLY A 79 40.14 -12.07 -25.19
C GLY A 79 40.45 -11.17 -23.99
N ASN A 80 40.92 -9.95 -24.21
CA ASN A 80 41.19 -8.98 -23.16
C ASN A 80 39.95 -8.12 -22.88
N VAL A 81 39.67 -7.89 -21.59
CA VAL A 81 38.59 -7.02 -21.11
C VAL A 81 39.02 -5.56 -21.28
N VAL A 82 38.42 -4.83 -22.22
CA VAL A 82 38.89 -3.48 -22.57
C VAL A 82 38.06 -2.36 -21.93
N GLU A 83 36.79 -2.57 -21.56
CA GLU A 83 36.05 -1.50 -20.89
C GLU A 83 34.86 -2.01 -20.08
N GLU A 84 34.79 -1.62 -18.80
CA GLU A 84 33.56 -1.74 -18.02
C GLU A 84 32.69 -0.52 -18.37
N VAL A 85 31.94 -0.63 -19.48
CA VAL A 85 31.00 0.41 -19.87
C VAL A 85 29.83 0.37 -18.88
N LEU A 86 29.86 1.25 -17.88
CA LEU A 86 28.68 1.58 -17.08
C LEU A 86 27.62 2.14 -18.03
N PRO A 87 26.48 1.44 -18.24
CA PRO A 87 25.39 2.02 -19.00
C PRO A 87 24.99 3.31 -18.29
N GLN A 88 25.04 4.44 -19.00
CA GLN A 88 24.46 5.68 -18.47
C GLN A 88 22.99 5.38 -18.16
N PRO A 89 22.42 5.89 -17.05
CA PRO A 89 21.00 5.73 -16.77
C PRO A 89 20.21 6.49 -17.84
N GLU A 90 19.87 5.80 -18.93
CA GLU A 90 19.03 6.29 -20.00
C GLU A 90 17.62 6.50 -19.43
N PHE A 91 17.12 7.74 -19.51
CA PHE A 91 15.75 8.04 -19.10
C PHE A 91 14.79 7.44 -20.13
N TYR A 92 14.09 6.38 -19.74
CA TYR A 92 13.05 5.80 -20.58
C TYR A 92 11.69 6.40 -20.18
N PRO A 93 10.98 7.10 -21.07
CA PRO A 93 9.64 7.56 -20.76
C PRO A 93 8.75 6.32 -20.55
N PRO A 94 7.94 6.29 -19.47
CA PRO A 94 7.15 5.12 -19.18
C PRO A 94 6.11 4.92 -20.28
N THR A 95 5.97 3.68 -20.73
CA THR A 95 5.00 3.29 -21.75
C THR A 95 3.58 3.48 -21.20
N GLY A 96 2.60 3.78 -22.07
CA GLY A 96 1.20 3.92 -21.63
C GLY A 96 0.67 2.74 -20.81
N GLY A 97 1.12 1.51 -21.11
CA GLY A 97 0.80 0.31 -20.33
C GLY A 97 1.39 0.31 -18.91
N GLU A 98 2.61 0.84 -18.73
CA GLU A 98 3.26 0.94 -17.42
C GLU A 98 2.58 2.01 -16.57
N ILE A 99 2.20 3.14 -17.17
CA ILE A 99 1.40 4.17 -16.50
C ILE A 99 0.06 3.60 -16.06
N ALA A 100 -0.64 2.86 -16.92
CA ALA A 100 -1.90 2.23 -16.58
C ALA A 100 -1.74 1.21 -15.43
N ALA A 101 -0.67 0.42 -15.44
CA ALA A 101 -0.36 -0.53 -14.38
C ALA A 101 -0.06 0.18 -13.04
N LEU A 102 0.69 1.28 -13.05
CA LEU A 102 0.98 2.08 -11.85
C LEU A 102 -0.31 2.69 -11.26
N ILE A 103 -1.21 3.20 -12.10
CA ILE A 103 -2.52 3.72 -11.66
C ILE A 103 -3.36 2.58 -11.07
N ALA A 104 -3.45 1.43 -11.75
CA ALA A 104 -4.20 0.28 -11.26
C ALA A 104 -3.66 -0.24 -9.93
N LEU A 105 -2.34 -0.31 -9.77
CA LEU A 105 -1.67 -0.68 -8.53
C LEU A 105 -1.96 0.32 -7.41
N PHE A 106 -1.83 1.63 -7.69
CA PHE A 106 -2.14 2.69 -6.72
C PHE A 106 -3.58 2.57 -6.22
N LEU A 107 -4.55 2.41 -7.12
CA LEU A 107 -5.96 2.28 -6.76
C LEU A 107 -6.20 1.02 -5.93
N THR A 108 -5.69 -0.14 -6.38
CA THR A 108 -5.89 -1.43 -5.70
C THR A 108 -5.31 -1.43 -4.28
N CYS A 109 -4.10 -0.90 -4.11
CA CYS A 109 -3.45 -0.77 -2.81
C CYS A 109 -4.15 0.24 -1.88
N ASN A 110 -4.92 1.18 -2.44
CA ASN A 110 -5.67 2.18 -1.66
C ASN A 110 -7.13 1.77 -1.38
N ILE A 111 -7.65 0.65 -1.90
CA ILE A 111 -8.99 0.14 -1.54
C ILE A 111 -9.14 -0.01 0.00
N PRO A 112 -8.18 -0.61 0.73
CA PRO A 112 -8.26 -0.69 2.19
C PRO A 112 -8.25 0.68 2.86
N THR A 113 -7.45 1.63 2.36
CA THR A 113 -7.40 3.02 2.85
C THR A 113 -8.76 3.71 2.70
N ALA A 114 -9.40 3.56 1.54
CA ALA A 114 -10.74 4.10 1.28
C ALA A 114 -11.79 3.45 2.19
N ALA A 115 -11.73 2.12 2.39
CA ALA A 115 -12.60 1.41 3.30
C ALA A 115 -12.46 1.91 4.74
N PHE A 116 -11.23 2.09 5.23
CA PHE A 116 -10.97 2.66 6.56
C PHE A 116 -11.44 4.10 6.69
N GLY A 117 -11.23 4.93 5.67
CA GLY A 117 -11.77 6.29 5.62
C GLY A 117 -13.31 6.31 5.66
N GLY A 118 -13.96 5.38 4.96
CA GLY A 118 -15.42 5.20 4.99
C GLY A 118 -15.95 4.82 6.37
N ILE A 119 -15.31 3.84 7.04
CA ILE A 119 -15.65 3.46 8.42
C ILE A 119 -15.51 4.67 9.34
N TRP A 120 -14.43 5.43 9.19
CA TRP A 120 -14.22 6.64 9.98
C TRP A 120 -15.31 7.69 9.76
N LEU A 121 -15.66 8.00 8.50
CA LEU A 121 -16.71 8.96 8.15
C LEU A 121 -18.05 8.57 8.78
N TYR A 122 -18.39 7.27 8.74
CA TYR A 122 -19.59 6.74 9.37
C TYR A 122 -19.62 7.00 10.88
N TYR A 123 -18.53 6.67 11.58
CA TYR A 123 -18.43 6.89 13.03
C TYR A 123 -18.32 8.37 13.42
N LYS A 124 -17.76 9.22 12.56
CA LYS A 124 -17.75 10.67 12.77
C LYS A 124 -19.17 11.23 12.69
N ASN A 125 -19.89 10.99 11.59
CA ASN A 125 -21.22 11.52 11.38
C ASN A 125 -22.20 11.10 12.50
N ARG A 126 -22.11 9.84 12.94
CA ARG A 126 -22.93 9.35 14.05
C ARG A 126 -22.61 10.03 15.39
N ARG A 127 -21.34 10.35 15.66
CA ARG A 127 -20.96 11.07 16.89
C ARG A 127 -21.44 12.52 16.86
N ASP A 128 -21.25 13.21 15.74
CA ASP A 128 -21.67 14.61 15.59
C ASP A 128 -23.19 14.74 15.78
N PHE A 129 -23.96 13.78 15.27
CA PHE A 129 -25.41 13.70 15.52
C PHE A 129 -25.77 13.49 17.00
N GLN A 130 -25.11 12.55 17.68
CA GLN A 130 -25.35 12.26 19.10
C GLN A 130 -24.95 13.44 20.01
N ASP A 131 -23.84 14.10 19.70
CA ASP A 131 -23.41 15.31 20.40
C ASP A 131 -24.39 16.46 20.18
N GLY A 132 -24.99 16.57 18.99
CA GLY A 132 -26.08 17.50 18.69
C GLY A 132 -27.31 17.26 19.57
N LEU A 133 -27.80 16.02 19.62
CA LEU A 133 -28.94 15.65 20.48
C LEU A 133 -28.67 15.90 21.96
N ARG A 134 -27.45 15.57 22.43
CA ARG A 134 -27.06 15.82 23.83
C ARG A 134 -27.05 17.31 24.15
N LYS A 135 -26.56 18.16 23.25
CA LYS A 135 -26.60 19.62 23.44
C LYS A 135 -28.02 20.16 23.51
N MET A 136 -28.94 19.63 22.70
CA MET A 136 -30.35 20.01 22.74
C MET A 136 -30.99 19.63 24.08
N ASN A 137 -30.78 18.40 24.55
CA ASN A 137 -31.33 17.92 25.83
C ASN A 137 -30.84 18.74 27.04
N ILE A 138 -29.56 19.16 27.04
CA ILE A 138 -29.01 19.99 28.13
C ILE A 138 -29.64 21.39 28.17
N GLN A 139 -29.96 21.98 27.02
CA GLN A 139 -30.58 23.32 26.96
C GLN A 139 -32.04 23.32 27.43
N ASP A 140 -32.75 22.21 27.30
CA ASP A 140 -34.13 22.08 27.80
C ASP A 140 -34.20 21.91 29.33
N LEU A 141 -33.06 21.65 29.99
CA LEU A 141 -32.95 21.42 31.44
C LEU A 141 -32.49 22.66 32.23
N GLU A 142 -32.04 23.73 31.56
CA GLU A 142 -31.66 25.04 32.14
C GLU A 142 -32.81 26.05 32.03
#